data_AF-A0A962QTP4-F1
#
_entry.id   AF-A0A962QTP4-F1
#
_cell.length_a   1.000
_cell.length_b   1.000
_cell.length_c   1.000
_cell.angle_alpha   90.00
_cell.angle_beta   90.00
_cell.angle_gamma   90.00
#
_symmetry.space_group_name_H-M   'P 1'
#
loop_
_entity.id
_entity.type
_entity.pdbx_description
1 polymer ?
#
loop_
_entity_poly.entity_id
_entity_poly.type
_entity_poly.pdbx_seq_one_letter_code
_entity_poly.pdbx_strand_id
1 'polypeptide(L)'
;MVSIGALAAARSYPSHVRFGLHLWGISAALQALTYLLLTLRGMVPDGLSIVVANTVSTLSGALAYAAIRALHQRRIPKDQITALVIAALGAYSLTMGADMISRRIIIVSVFKLIIYGLVIHELLRAARERDRRIHDLSIGTYAIAALVFLVRLIDAARPSTPEWEPLTPDVVQQLTFLTVFLTTFAASMLYVLMAGQEVNSQLYRLATFDGLTGIYNRRAFEQLARKELSRGNRSGALPALIIFDIDDFK
;
A
#
# COMPACT_ATOMS: atom_id res chain seq x y z
N MET A 1 -4.76 13.51 -9.20
CA MET A 1 -3.35 13.90 -9.02
C MET A 1 -2.46 12.75 -8.54
N VAL A 2 -2.84 12.04 -7.46
CA VAL A 2 -2.06 10.91 -6.90
C VAL A 2 -1.72 9.80 -7.92
N SER A 3 -2.70 9.34 -8.70
CA SER A 3 -2.48 8.31 -9.74
C SER A 3 -1.48 8.75 -10.81
N ILE A 4 -1.64 9.96 -11.34
CA ILE A 4 -0.74 10.54 -12.36
C ILE A 4 0.67 10.67 -11.79
N GLY A 5 0.81 11.14 -10.54
CA GLY A 5 2.10 11.24 -9.87
C GLY A 5 2.80 9.89 -9.72
N ALA A 6 2.08 8.85 -9.30
CA ALA A 6 2.63 7.49 -9.19
C ALA A 6 3.05 6.92 -10.56
N LEU A 7 2.22 7.07 -11.59
CA LEU A 7 2.50 6.60 -12.95
C LEU A 7 3.66 7.36 -13.61
N ALA A 8 3.75 8.67 -13.38
CA ALA A 8 4.88 9.49 -13.85
C ALA A 8 6.17 9.10 -13.13
N ALA A 9 6.14 8.96 -11.81
CA ALA A 9 7.28 8.54 -11.00
C ALA A 9 7.80 7.16 -11.42
N ALA A 10 6.91 6.23 -11.77
CA ALA A 10 7.28 4.87 -12.18
C ALA A 10 8.32 4.81 -13.31
N ARG A 11 8.35 5.81 -14.21
CA ARG A 11 9.33 5.87 -15.32
C ARG A 11 10.77 6.04 -14.85
N SER A 12 10.98 6.62 -13.67
CA SER A 12 12.30 6.90 -13.10
C SER A 12 12.84 5.78 -12.20
N TYR A 13 12.09 4.69 -12.01
CA TYR A 13 12.39 3.64 -11.04
C TYR A 13 12.82 2.32 -11.73
N PRO A 14 13.65 1.49 -11.07
CA PRO A 14 14.01 0.15 -11.55
C PRO A 14 12.79 -0.74 -11.82
N SER A 15 12.94 -1.75 -12.68
CA SER A 15 11.84 -2.56 -13.22
C SER A 15 10.91 -3.18 -12.15
N HIS A 16 11.47 -3.67 -11.04
CA HIS A 16 10.70 -4.30 -9.96
C HIS A 16 9.88 -3.28 -9.14
N VAL A 17 10.42 -2.09 -8.84
CA VAL A 17 9.66 -1.02 -8.15
C VAL A 17 8.65 -0.36 -9.09
N ARG A 18 9.02 -0.18 -10.36
CA ARG A 18 8.16 0.38 -11.41
C ARG A 18 6.87 -0.40 -11.58
N PHE A 19 6.95 -1.74 -11.58
CA PHE A 19 5.76 -2.58 -11.67
C PHE A 19 4.79 -2.36 -10.50
N GLY A 20 5.31 -2.29 -9.27
CA GLY A 20 4.50 -1.95 -8.10
C GLY A 20 3.88 -0.55 -8.18
N LEU A 21 4.65 0.46 -8.62
CA LEU A 21 4.15 1.83 -8.82
C LEU A 21 3.04 1.90 -9.89
N HIS A 22 3.12 1.10 -10.95
CA HIS A 22 2.03 1.00 -11.93
C HIS A 22 0.76 0.40 -11.32
N LEU A 23 0.87 -0.71 -10.57
CA LEU A 23 -0.26 -1.30 -9.87
C LEU A 23 -0.91 -0.30 -8.90
N TRP A 24 -0.09 0.43 -8.14
CA TRP A 24 -0.54 1.46 -7.22
C TRP A 24 -1.23 2.63 -7.95
N GLY A 25 -0.64 3.11 -9.04
CA GLY A 25 -1.21 4.17 -9.87
C GLY A 25 -2.57 3.80 -10.45
N ILE A 26 -2.73 2.56 -10.91
CA ILE A 26 -4.01 2.02 -11.40
C ILE A 26 -5.01 1.92 -10.25
N SER A 27 -4.61 1.38 -9.09
CA SER A 27 -5.44 1.34 -7.89
C SER A 27 -6.00 2.73 -7.53
N ALA A 28 -5.13 3.74 -7.44
CA ALA A 28 -5.54 5.12 -7.16
C ALA A 28 -6.47 5.72 -8.23
N ALA A 29 -6.29 5.38 -9.51
CA ALA A 29 -7.19 5.80 -10.59
C ALA A 29 -8.58 5.15 -10.44
N LEU A 30 -8.63 3.84 -10.18
CA LEU A 30 -9.87 3.12 -9.96
C LEU A 30 -10.60 3.60 -8.70
N GLN A 31 -9.87 3.99 -7.66
CA GLN A 31 -10.47 4.61 -6.47
C GLN A 31 -11.10 5.98 -6.79
N ALA A 32 -10.46 6.80 -7.65
CA ALA A 32 -11.05 8.04 -8.13
C ALA A 32 -12.30 7.80 -8.98
N LEU A 33 -12.26 6.79 -9.86
CA LEU A 33 -13.42 6.36 -10.66
C LEU A 33 -14.58 5.90 -9.77
N THR A 34 -14.27 5.19 -8.68
CA THR A 34 -15.27 4.78 -7.68
C THR A 34 -16.01 5.99 -7.13
N TYR A 35 -15.29 7.04 -6.71
CA TYR A 35 -15.92 8.26 -6.20
C TYR A 35 -16.80 8.93 -7.25
N LEU A 36 -16.31 9.05 -8.48
CA LEU A 36 -17.09 9.63 -9.57
C LEU A 36 -18.42 8.88 -9.78
N LEU A 37 -18.38 7.54 -9.85
CA LEU A 37 -19.58 6.71 -10.01
C LEU A 37 -20.54 6.82 -8.82
N LEU A 38 -20.02 6.96 -7.61
CA LEU A 38 -20.84 7.14 -6.40
C LEU A 38 -21.48 8.54 -6.33
N THR A 39 -20.77 9.59 -6.75
CA THR A 39 -21.30 10.97 -6.80
C THR A 39 -22.39 11.12 -7.87
N LEU A 40 -22.30 10.35 -8.96
CA LEU A 40 -23.32 10.31 -10.00
C LEU A 40 -24.56 9.47 -9.63
N ARG A 41 -24.66 8.97 -8.39
CA ARG A 41 -25.83 8.21 -7.94
C ARG A 41 -27.11 9.05 -8.08
N GLY A 42 -28.16 8.44 -8.62
CA GLY A 42 -29.42 9.11 -8.96
C GLY A 42 -29.40 9.81 -10.33
N MET A 43 -28.23 9.99 -10.94
CA MET A 43 -28.09 10.49 -12.32
C MET A 43 -27.76 9.39 -13.33
N VAL A 44 -27.04 8.34 -12.90
CA VAL A 44 -26.72 7.16 -13.72
C VAL A 44 -27.45 5.92 -13.20
N PRO A 45 -27.63 4.88 -14.04
CA PRO A 45 -28.25 3.63 -13.62
C PRO A 45 -27.67 3.06 -12.32
N ASP A 46 -28.55 2.55 -11.46
CA ASP A 46 -28.20 1.98 -10.16
C ASP A 46 -27.15 0.86 -10.26
N GLY A 47 -27.18 0.05 -11.32
CA GLY A 47 -26.14 -0.94 -11.57
C GLY A 47 -24.73 -0.35 -11.71
N LEU A 48 -24.60 0.83 -12.31
CA LEU A 48 -23.31 1.51 -12.43
C LEU A 48 -22.89 2.14 -11.09
N SER A 49 -23.78 2.88 -10.44
CA SER A 49 -23.46 3.62 -9.21
C SER A 49 -23.41 2.75 -7.95
N ILE A 50 -23.91 1.51 -8.00
CA ILE A 50 -23.90 0.57 -6.88
C ILE A 50 -22.98 -0.60 -7.16
N VAL A 51 -23.29 -1.41 -8.18
CA VAL A 51 -22.58 -2.68 -8.40
C VAL A 51 -21.19 -2.42 -8.97
N VAL A 52 -21.11 -1.68 -10.08
CA VAL A 52 -19.82 -1.37 -10.72
C VAL A 52 -18.96 -0.53 -9.79
N ALA A 53 -19.50 0.54 -9.20
CA ALA A 53 -18.75 1.41 -8.29
C ALA A 53 -18.09 0.64 -7.13
N ASN A 54 -18.86 -0.20 -6.41
CA ASN A 54 -18.31 -0.94 -5.28
C ASN A 54 -17.38 -2.09 -5.71
N THR A 55 -17.63 -2.73 -6.86
CA THR A 55 -16.72 -3.74 -7.42
C THR A 55 -15.38 -3.12 -7.81
N VAL A 56 -15.40 -1.95 -8.45
CA VAL A 56 -14.19 -1.17 -8.78
C VAL A 56 -13.46 -0.73 -7.51
N SER A 57 -14.18 -0.37 -6.45
CA SER A 57 -13.62 -0.06 -5.13
C SER A 57 -12.89 -1.26 -4.50
N THR A 58 -13.46 -2.46 -4.62
CA THR A 58 -12.82 -3.71 -4.16
C THR A 58 -11.57 -4.01 -5.01
N LEU A 59 -11.67 -3.92 -6.34
CA LEU A 59 -10.55 -4.13 -7.25
C LEU A 59 -9.40 -3.15 -6.97
N SER A 60 -9.72 -1.87 -6.76
CA SER A 60 -8.77 -0.84 -6.35
C SER A 60 -7.98 -1.27 -5.11
N GLY A 61 -8.67 -1.68 -4.04
CA GLY A 61 -8.01 -2.13 -2.81
C GLY A 61 -7.18 -3.41 -3.00
N ALA A 62 -7.65 -4.35 -3.81
CA ALA A 62 -6.91 -5.57 -4.14
C ALA A 62 -5.63 -5.28 -4.95
N LEU A 63 -5.65 -4.28 -5.85
CA LEU A 63 -4.47 -3.80 -6.55
C LEU A 63 -3.50 -3.05 -5.64
N ALA A 64 -4.00 -2.30 -4.64
CA ALA A 64 -3.13 -1.69 -3.62
C ALA A 64 -2.40 -2.77 -2.81
N TYR A 65 -3.10 -3.85 -2.42
CA TYR A 65 -2.49 -5.03 -1.81
C TYR A 65 -1.43 -5.68 -2.72
N ALA A 66 -1.75 -5.88 -4.00
CA ALA A 66 -0.81 -6.43 -4.97
C ALA A 66 0.43 -5.55 -5.17
N ALA A 67 0.27 -4.23 -5.17
CA ALA A 67 1.36 -3.27 -5.27
C ALA A 67 2.30 -3.34 -4.06
N ILE A 68 1.77 -3.44 -2.83
CA ILE A 68 2.59 -3.62 -1.62
C ILE A 68 3.38 -4.93 -1.69
N ARG A 69 2.77 -6.03 -2.15
CA ARG A 69 3.49 -7.30 -2.35
C ARG A 69 4.57 -7.19 -3.41
N ALA A 70 4.29 -6.51 -4.52
CA ALA A 70 5.25 -6.29 -5.59
C ALA A 70 6.47 -5.47 -5.10
N LEU A 71 6.23 -4.45 -4.29
CA LEU A 71 7.29 -3.64 -3.68
C LEU A 71 8.22 -4.49 -2.82
N HIS A 72 7.66 -5.44 -2.06
CA HIS A 72 8.43 -6.40 -1.25
C HIS A 72 8.88 -7.64 -2.05
N GLN A 73 8.80 -7.61 -3.38
CA GLN A 73 9.20 -8.70 -4.27
C GLN A 73 8.54 -10.05 -3.95
N ARG A 74 7.32 -10.03 -3.40
CA ARG A 74 6.54 -11.23 -3.06
C ARG A 74 5.58 -11.61 -4.19
N ARG A 75 5.32 -12.91 -4.34
CA ARG A 75 4.37 -13.43 -5.34
C ARG A 75 2.96 -12.84 -5.14
N ILE A 76 2.37 -12.30 -6.21
CA ILE A 76 1.00 -11.81 -6.21
C ILE A 76 0.02 -12.98 -6.37
N PRO A 77 -0.94 -13.19 -5.45
CA PRO A 77 -1.91 -14.27 -5.52
C PRO A 77 -3.06 -13.88 -6.45
N LYS A 78 -2.82 -13.93 -7.77
CA LYS A 78 -3.79 -13.48 -8.80
C LYS A 78 -5.13 -14.20 -8.66
N ASP A 79 -5.13 -15.51 -8.41
CA ASP A 79 -6.35 -16.31 -8.31
C ASP A 79 -7.22 -15.88 -7.13
N GLN A 80 -6.61 -15.57 -5.99
CA GLN A 80 -7.32 -15.07 -4.81
C GLN A 80 -7.88 -13.67 -5.03
N ILE A 81 -7.12 -12.79 -5.70
CA ILE A 81 -7.58 -11.44 -6.06
C ILE A 81 -8.78 -11.53 -7.02
N THR A 82 -8.68 -12.35 -8.06
CA THR A 82 -9.77 -12.57 -9.02
C THR A 82 -11.00 -13.14 -8.33
N ALA A 83 -10.84 -14.16 -7.48
CA ALA A 83 -11.94 -14.73 -6.70
C ALA A 83 -12.59 -13.70 -5.78
N LEU A 84 -11.81 -12.85 -5.09
CA LEU A 84 -12.31 -11.79 -4.24
C LEU A 84 -13.14 -10.76 -5.03
N VAL A 85 -12.67 -10.37 -6.23
CA VAL A 85 -13.37 -9.40 -7.08
C VAL A 85 -14.65 -9.99 -7.69
N ILE A 86 -14.63 -11.26 -8.10
CA ILE A 86 -15.83 -11.97 -8.59
C ILE A 86 -16.85 -12.13 -7.45
N ALA A 87 -16.40 -12.52 -6.25
CA ALA A 87 -17.26 -12.62 -5.07
C ALA A 87 -17.88 -11.26 -4.72
N ALA A 88 -17.11 -10.17 -4.83
CA ALA A 88 -17.62 -8.82 -4.63
C ALA A 88 -18.66 -8.43 -5.68
N LEU A 89 -18.41 -8.69 -6.95
CA LEU A 89 -19.37 -8.44 -8.03
C LEU A 89 -20.70 -9.16 -7.78
N GLY A 90 -20.64 -10.46 -7.44
CA GLY A 90 -21.82 -11.25 -7.10
C GLY A 90 -22.55 -10.69 -5.87
N ALA A 91 -21.83 -10.44 -4.78
CA ALA A 91 -22.41 -9.93 -3.54
C ALA A 91 -23.06 -8.55 -3.71
N TYR A 92 -22.43 -7.63 -4.44
CA TYR A 92 -23.02 -6.31 -4.69
C TYR A 92 -24.24 -6.37 -5.61
N SER A 93 -24.27 -7.30 -6.56
CA SER A 93 -25.43 -7.53 -7.44
C SER A 93 -26.68 -7.95 -6.65
N LEU A 94 -26.49 -8.64 -5.51
CA LEU A 94 -27.57 -9.01 -4.59
C LEU A 94 -28.08 -7.85 -3.72
N THR A 95 -27.57 -6.62 -3.91
CA THR A 95 -27.97 -5.42 -3.15
C THR A 95 -28.74 -4.39 -3.99
N MET A 96 -29.20 -4.80 -5.17
CA MET A 96 -30.03 -3.98 -6.05
C MET A 96 -31.45 -3.88 -5.47
N GLY A 97 -31.76 -2.74 -4.85
CA GLY A 97 -33.04 -2.46 -4.21
C GLY A 97 -32.93 -1.27 -3.24
N ALA A 98 -33.97 -0.45 -3.15
CA ALA A 98 -34.00 0.72 -2.27
C ALA A 98 -33.91 0.33 -0.78
N ASP A 99 -34.52 -0.79 -0.40
CA ASP A 99 -34.60 -1.26 0.99
C ASP A 99 -33.35 -2.02 1.47
N MET A 100 -32.32 -2.13 0.61
CA MET A 100 -31.14 -2.97 0.87
C MET A 100 -29.92 -2.18 1.36
N ILE A 101 -30.09 -0.93 1.81
CA ILE A 101 -28.99 -0.04 2.23
C ILE A 101 -28.13 -0.68 3.33
N SER A 102 -28.74 -1.23 4.38
CA SER A 102 -28.01 -1.87 5.48
C SER A 102 -27.20 -3.08 5.01
N ARG A 103 -27.77 -3.92 4.14
CA ARG A 103 -27.07 -5.07 3.54
C ARG A 103 -25.88 -4.62 2.70
N ARG A 104 -26.03 -3.54 1.93
CA ARG A 104 -24.94 -2.96 1.14
C ARG A 104 -23.80 -2.47 2.02
N ILE A 105 -24.10 -1.78 3.13
CA ILE A 105 -23.08 -1.31 4.09
C ILE A 105 -22.34 -2.51 4.70
N ILE A 106 -23.06 -3.56 5.11
CA ILE A 106 -22.47 -4.79 5.65
C ILE A 106 -21.48 -5.39 4.63
N ILE A 107 -21.92 -5.60 3.38
CA ILE A 107 -21.09 -6.22 2.35
C ILE A 107 -19.86 -5.37 2.03
N VAL A 108 -20.01 -4.06 1.86
CA VAL A 108 -18.88 -3.14 1.63
C VAL A 108 -17.89 -3.21 2.81
N SER A 109 -18.38 -3.17 4.05
CA SER A 109 -17.54 -3.24 5.25
C SER A 109 -16.77 -4.55 5.34
N VAL A 110 -17.40 -5.68 5.03
CA VAL A 110 -16.72 -7.00 5.01
C VAL A 110 -15.59 -7.01 3.98
N PHE A 111 -15.83 -6.59 2.74
CA PHE A 111 -14.78 -6.55 1.72
C PHE A 111 -13.65 -5.57 2.08
N LYS A 112 -13.97 -4.42 2.68
CA LYS A 112 -12.96 -3.46 3.14
C LYS A 112 -12.12 -4.01 4.28
N LEU A 113 -12.72 -4.69 5.26
CA LEU A 113 -12.01 -5.35 6.36
C LEU A 113 -11.09 -6.46 5.85
N ILE A 114 -11.53 -7.27 4.88
CA ILE A 114 -10.69 -8.29 4.25
C ILE A 114 -9.47 -7.63 3.59
N ILE A 115 -9.67 -6.62 2.74
CA ILE A 115 -8.58 -5.94 2.03
C ILE A 115 -7.61 -5.27 3.01
N TYR A 116 -8.11 -4.50 3.96
CA TYR A 116 -7.26 -3.81 4.93
C TYR A 116 -6.53 -4.79 5.83
N GLY A 117 -7.17 -5.90 6.23
CA GLY A 117 -6.51 -6.98 6.96
C GLY A 117 -5.37 -7.63 6.17
N LEU A 118 -5.58 -7.92 4.88
CA LEU A 118 -4.55 -8.45 3.98
C LEU A 118 -3.37 -7.48 3.82
N VAL A 119 -3.66 -6.19 3.67
CA VAL A 119 -2.63 -5.15 3.57
C VAL A 119 -1.84 -5.01 4.87
N ILE A 120 -2.52 -4.92 6.01
CA ILE A 120 -1.89 -4.82 7.34
C ILE A 120 -1.01 -6.04 7.59
N HIS A 121 -1.50 -7.24 7.30
CA HIS A 121 -0.74 -8.48 7.45
C HIS A 121 0.57 -8.45 6.65
N GLU A 122 0.49 -8.02 5.38
CA GLU A 122 1.66 -7.91 4.51
C GLU A 122 2.67 -6.86 5.02
N LEU A 123 2.19 -5.69 5.46
CA LEU A 123 3.01 -4.63 6.04
C LEU A 123 3.69 -5.07 7.34
N LEU A 124 2.97 -5.74 8.24
CA LEU A 124 3.54 -6.31 9.48
C LEU A 124 4.64 -7.33 9.19
N ARG A 125 4.43 -8.16 8.16
CA ARG A 125 5.42 -9.15 7.74
C ARG A 125 6.66 -8.49 7.14
N ALA A 126 6.52 -7.38 6.42
CA ALA A 126 7.64 -6.63 5.84
C ALA A 126 8.39 -5.76 6.87
N ALA A 127 7.71 -5.24 7.88
CA ALA A 127 8.29 -4.43 8.96
C ALA A 127 9.32 -5.17 9.82
N ARG A 128 9.37 -6.51 9.74
CA ARG A 128 10.41 -7.33 10.40
C ARG A 128 11.77 -7.24 9.70
N GLU A 129 11.79 -6.87 8.42
CA GLU A 129 12.97 -6.96 7.54
C GLU A 129 13.48 -5.56 7.12
N ARG A 130 12.79 -4.48 7.49
CA ARG A 130 12.97 -3.12 6.92
C ARG A 130 12.80 -2.01 7.96
N ASP A 131 12.96 -0.76 7.52
CA ASP A 131 12.70 0.43 8.33
C ASP A 131 11.25 0.45 8.84
N ARG A 132 11.10 0.36 10.17
CA ARG A 132 9.81 0.23 10.84
C ARG A 132 8.93 1.47 10.71
N ARG A 133 9.49 2.68 10.68
CA ARG A 133 8.68 3.90 10.85
C ARG A 133 7.62 4.08 9.75
N ILE A 134 8.01 3.92 8.48
CA ILE A 134 7.07 4.11 7.36
C ILE A 134 6.06 2.96 7.29
N HIS A 135 6.48 1.74 7.64
CA HIS A 135 5.58 0.59 7.74
C HIS A 135 4.55 0.78 8.86
N ASP A 136 4.96 1.24 10.04
CA ASP A 136 4.09 1.47 11.19
C ASP A 136 3.06 2.57 10.90
N LEU A 137 3.46 3.66 10.25
CA LEU A 137 2.53 4.71 9.79
C LEU A 137 1.53 4.17 8.76
N SER A 138 1.98 3.31 7.85
CA SER A 138 1.11 2.65 6.86
C SER A 138 0.13 1.71 7.54
N ILE A 139 0.58 0.91 8.50
CA ILE A 139 -0.26 0.02 9.30
C ILE A 139 -1.32 0.83 10.05
N GLY A 140 -0.92 1.91 10.73
CA GLY A 140 -1.83 2.80 11.44
C GLY A 140 -2.91 3.39 10.52
N THR A 141 -2.52 3.82 9.32
CA THR A 141 -3.45 4.35 8.29
C THR A 141 -4.54 3.34 7.93
N TYR A 142 -4.15 2.08 7.66
CA TYR A 142 -5.11 1.02 7.34
C TYR A 142 -5.88 0.51 8.57
N ALA A 143 -5.27 0.52 9.76
CA ALA A 143 -5.91 0.08 11.00
C ALA A 143 -7.03 1.05 11.42
N ILE A 144 -6.81 2.36 11.32
CA ILE A 144 -7.84 3.37 11.56
C ILE A 144 -8.99 3.19 10.57
N ALA A 145 -8.68 2.99 9.29
CA ALA A 145 -9.69 2.74 8.27
C ALA A 145 -10.48 1.45 8.55
N ALA A 146 -9.80 0.37 8.94
CA ALA A 146 -10.42 -0.89 9.31
C ALA A 146 -11.33 -0.73 10.54
N LEU A 147 -10.91 0.04 11.54
CA LEU A 147 -11.74 0.33 12.72
C LEU A 147 -13.03 1.05 12.33
N VAL A 148 -12.96 2.05 11.45
CA VAL A 148 -14.17 2.74 10.94
C VAL A 148 -15.11 1.75 10.25
N PHE A 149 -14.59 0.87 9.38
CA PHE A 149 -15.44 -0.14 8.73
C PHE A 149 -15.94 -1.24 9.67
N LEU A 150 -15.22 -1.56 10.74
CA LEU A 150 -15.69 -2.45 11.79
C LEU A 150 -16.87 -1.83 12.56
N VAL A 151 -16.75 -0.56 12.93
CA VAL A 151 -17.85 0.20 13.56
C VAL A 151 -19.05 0.23 12.61
N ARG A 152 -18.84 0.50 11.31
CA ARG A 152 -19.90 0.47 10.29
C ARG A 152 -20.57 -0.89 10.13
N LEU A 153 -19.81 -1.97 10.23
CA LEU A 153 -20.33 -3.33 10.16
C LEU A 153 -21.24 -3.62 11.35
N ILE A 154 -20.78 -3.27 12.56
CA ILE A 154 -21.55 -3.47 13.80
C ILE A 154 -22.81 -2.61 13.79
N ASP A 155 -22.70 -1.36 13.38
CA ASP A 155 -23.80 -0.41 13.24
C ASP A 155 -24.87 -0.93 12.28
N ALA A 156 -24.48 -1.29 11.05
CA ALA A 156 -25.43 -1.76 10.03
C ALA A 156 -26.04 -3.14 10.32
N ALA A 157 -25.45 -3.93 11.21
CA ALA A 157 -25.95 -5.25 11.60
C ALA A 157 -27.01 -5.18 12.73
N ARG A 158 -27.20 -4.02 13.37
CA ARG A 158 -28.21 -3.85 14.42
C ARG A 158 -29.61 -3.74 13.80
N PRO A 159 -30.65 -4.34 14.43
CA PRO A 159 -32.03 -4.14 14.02
C PRO A 159 -32.41 -2.66 14.08
N SER A 160 -33.08 -2.15 13.05
CA SER A 160 -33.65 -0.81 13.08
C SER A 160 -34.81 -0.79 14.07
N THR A 161 -34.63 -0.10 15.20
CA THR A 161 -35.68 0.12 16.21
C THR A 161 -36.11 1.58 16.19
N PRO A 162 -37.33 1.93 16.66
CA PRO A 162 -37.76 3.34 16.75
C PRO A 162 -36.85 4.23 17.60
N GLU A 163 -36.08 3.64 18.52
CA GLU A 163 -35.12 4.32 19.39
C GLU A 163 -33.71 4.44 18.76
N TRP A 164 -33.47 3.67 17.70
CA TRP A 164 -32.17 3.57 17.05
C TRP A 164 -32.35 3.61 15.53
N GLU A 165 -32.50 4.83 15.01
CA GLU A 165 -32.26 5.06 13.59
C GLU A 165 -30.75 4.93 13.35
N PRO A 166 -30.32 4.11 12.37
CA PRO A 166 -28.94 4.12 11.92
C PRO A 166 -28.50 5.55 11.70
N LEU A 167 -27.27 5.88 12.11
CA LEU A 167 -26.73 7.23 11.92
C LEU A 167 -27.11 7.73 10.52
N THR A 168 -27.78 8.89 10.46
CA THR A 168 -28.51 9.32 9.26
C THR A 168 -27.66 9.09 8.01
N PRO A 169 -28.23 8.50 6.94
CA PRO A 169 -27.47 7.95 5.83
C PRO A 169 -26.42 8.92 5.28
N ASP A 170 -26.71 10.22 5.32
CA ASP A 170 -25.89 11.24 4.67
C ASP A 170 -24.60 11.57 5.43
N VAL A 171 -24.65 11.92 6.72
CA VAL A 171 -23.44 12.31 7.49
C VAL A 171 -22.45 11.15 7.59
N VAL A 172 -22.94 9.95 7.85
CA VAL A 172 -22.04 8.80 8.05
C VAL A 172 -21.56 8.23 6.72
N GLN A 173 -22.32 8.36 5.64
CA GLN A 173 -21.80 8.12 4.29
C GLN A 173 -20.70 9.12 3.92
N GLN A 174 -20.87 10.42 4.21
CA GLN A 174 -19.84 11.44 4.00
C GLN A 174 -18.56 11.13 4.79
N LEU A 175 -18.68 10.78 6.08
CA LEU A 175 -17.53 10.38 6.90
C LEU A 175 -16.85 9.10 6.38
N THR A 176 -17.61 8.17 5.82
CA THR A 176 -17.04 6.96 5.20
C THR A 176 -16.25 7.30 3.94
N PHE A 177 -16.78 8.17 3.08
CA PHE A 177 -16.08 8.64 1.89
C PHE A 177 -14.82 9.42 2.25
N LEU A 178 -14.91 10.29 3.26
CA LEU A 178 -13.76 11.01 3.79
C LEU A 178 -12.70 10.03 4.33
N THR A 179 -13.10 9.01 5.07
CA THR A 179 -12.19 7.98 5.59
C THR A 179 -11.46 7.29 4.45
N VAL A 180 -12.18 6.75 3.46
CA VAL A 180 -11.55 6.06 2.32
C VAL A 180 -10.67 7.02 1.51
N PHE A 181 -11.04 8.30 1.40
CA PHE A 181 -10.26 9.31 0.70
C PHE A 181 -8.95 9.57 1.43
N LEU A 182 -9.01 9.84 2.73
CA LEU A 182 -7.84 10.07 3.57
C LEU A 182 -6.93 8.84 3.60
N THR A 183 -7.49 7.63 3.72
CA THR A 183 -6.72 6.38 3.64
C THR A 183 -6.03 6.25 2.29
N THR A 184 -6.73 6.47 1.18
CA THR A 184 -6.14 6.37 -0.16
C THR A 184 -5.03 7.39 -0.37
N PHE A 185 -5.26 8.64 0.06
CA PHE A 185 -4.30 9.72 -0.06
C PHE A 185 -3.05 9.46 0.79
N ALA A 186 -3.22 9.19 2.09
CA ALA A 186 -2.12 8.90 3.00
C ALA A 186 -1.35 7.65 2.58
N ALA A 187 -2.05 6.56 2.24
CA ALA A 187 -1.42 5.33 1.79
C ALA A 187 -0.63 5.53 0.50
N SER A 188 -1.07 6.43 -0.39
CA SER A 188 -0.33 6.70 -1.63
C SER A 188 0.95 7.48 -1.39
N MET A 189 0.93 8.46 -0.48
CA MET A 189 2.14 9.16 -0.06
C MET A 189 3.12 8.18 0.59
N LEU A 190 2.63 7.34 1.51
CA LEU A 190 3.44 6.34 2.20
C LEU A 190 3.99 5.28 1.24
N TYR A 191 3.22 4.86 0.24
CA TYR A 191 3.69 3.92 -0.79
C TYR A 191 4.84 4.50 -1.60
N VAL A 192 4.72 5.74 -2.07
CA VAL A 192 5.80 6.43 -2.81
C VAL A 192 7.04 6.59 -1.94
N LEU A 193 6.87 6.90 -0.65
CA LEU A 193 8.00 6.96 0.29
C LEU A 193 8.68 5.60 0.48
N MET A 194 7.90 4.51 0.64
CA MET A 194 8.46 3.15 0.73
C MET A 194 9.20 2.76 -0.58
N ALA A 195 8.64 3.10 -1.74
CA ALA A 195 9.29 2.90 -3.03
C ALA A 195 10.62 3.68 -3.13
N GLY A 196 10.64 4.93 -2.68
CA GLY A 196 11.85 5.75 -2.62
C GLY A 196 12.90 5.18 -1.67
N GLN A 197 12.50 4.70 -0.49
CA GLN A 197 13.40 4.01 0.45
C GLN A 197 14.01 2.75 -0.16
N GLU A 198 13.23 1.98 -0.92
CA GLU A 198 13.74 0.78 -1.58
C GLU A 198 14.82 1.12 -2.61
N VAL A 199 14.57 2.11 -3.47
CA VAL A 199 15.56 2.55 -4.45
C VAL A 199 16.80 3.12 -3.78
N ASN A 200 16.63 3.93 -2.74
CA ASN A 200 17.76 4.52 -2.02
C ASN A 200 18.60 3.43 -1.33
N SER A 201 17.97 2.41 -0.74
CA SER A 201 18.67 1.27 -0.15
C SER A 201 19.49 0.51 -1.21
N GLN A 202 18.93 0.30 -2.39
CA GLN A 202 19.64 -0.37 -3.49
C GLN A 202 20.81 0.46 -4.03
N LEU A 203 20.61 1.76 -4.23
CA LEU A 203 21.68 2.68 -4.63
C LEU A 203 22.79 2.71 -3.59
N TYR A 204 22.43 2.73 -2.30
CA TYR A 204 23.41 2.66 -1.21
C TYR A 204 24.22 1.36 -1.27
N ARG A 205 23.57 0.21 -1.49
CA ARG A 205 24.28 -1.07 -1.63
C ARG A 205 25.22 -1.07 -2.83
N LEU A 206 24.77 -0.63 -4.01
CA LEU A 206 25.59 -0.54 -5.23
C LEU A 206 26.76 0.44 -5.09
N ALA A 207 26.55 1.55 -4.37
CA ALA A 207 27.57 2.56 -4.14
C ALA A 207 28.59 2.14 -3.06
N THR A 208 28.26 1.16 -2.22
CA THR A 208 29.06 0.78 -1.04
C THR A 208 29.78 -0.56 -1.21
N PHE A 209 29.17 -1.52 -1.89
CA PHE A 209 29.68 -2.89 -1.99
C PHE A 209 30.08 -3.25 -3.43
N ASP A 210 31.10 -4.09 -3.56
CA ASP A 210 31.49 -4.71 -4.81
C ASP A 210 30.47 -5.79 -5.21
N GLY A 211 30.10 -5.82 -6.50
CA GLY A 211 29.01 -6.67 -6.99
C GLY A 211 29.36 -8.15 -7.08
N LEU A 212 30.64 -8.49 -7.22
CA LEU A 212 31.09 -9.88 -7.35
C LEU A 212 31.34 -10.53 -5.99
N THR A 213 31.97 -9.78 -5.09
CA THR A 213 32.49 -10.31 -3.82
C THR A 213 31.64 -9.94 -2.60
N GLY A 214 30.79 -8.91 -2.70
CA GLY A 214 29.98 -8.42 -1.59
C GLY A 214 30.76 -7.68 -0.50
N ILE A 215 32.07 -7.49 -0.66
CA ILE A 215 32.89 -6.66 0.25
C ILE A 215 32.74 -5.18 -0.10
N TYR A 216 33.31 -4.28 0.71
CA TYR A 216 33.32 -2.86 0.38
C TYR A 216 34.03 -2.63 -0.95
N ASN A 217 33.42 -1.83 -1.83
CA ASN A 217 34.10 -1.39 -3.02
C ASN A 217 35.25 -0.43 -2.67
N ARG A 218 36.13 -0.16 -3.63
CA ARG A 218 37.29 0.72 -3.43
C ARG A 218 36.93 2.08 -2.84
N ARG A 219 35.85 2.71 -3.33
CA ARG A 219 35.40 4.03 -2.84
C ARG A 219 34.99 3.98 -1.36
N ALA A 220 34.20 2.97 -0.98
CA ALA A 220 33.77 2.79 0.40
C ALA A 220 34.95 2.45 1.32
N PHE A 221 35.88 1.62 0.85
CA PHE A 221 37.13 1.33 1.54
C PHE A 221 37.95 2.61 1.79
N GLU A 222 38.18 3.43 0.76
CA GLU A 222 38.94 4.69 0.90
C GLU A 222 38.27 5.67 1.89
N GLN A 223 36.94 5.73 1.91
CA GLN A 223 36.20 6.54 2.88
C GLN A 223 36.37 6.02 4.32
N LEU A 224 36.27 4.71 4.53
CA LEU A 224 36.48 4.07 5.82
C LEU A 224 37.92 4.25 6.31
N ALA A 225 38.91 4.05 5.44
CA ALA A 225 40.32 4.22 5.74
C ALA A 225 40.63 5.66 6.20
N ARG A 226 40.10 6.69 5.51
CA ARG A 226 40.25 8.09 5.95
C ARG A 226 39.63 8.35 7.32
N LYS A 227 38.49 7.72 7.61
CA LYS A 227 37.80 7.84 8.91
C LYS A 227 38.62 7.21 10.03
N GLU A 228 39.20 6.04 9.79
CA GLU A 228 40.04 5.34 10.77
C GLU A 228 41.38 6.04 10.98
N LEU A 229 42.04 6.55 9.93
CA LEU A 229 43.21 7.42 10.07
C LEU A 229 42.92 8.65 10.95
N SER A 230 41.76 9.29 10.76
CA SER A 230 41.32 10.44 11.55
C SER A 230 40.95 10.07 13.01
N ARG A 231 40.55 8.82 13.27
CA ARG A 231 40.31 8.31 14.63
C ARG A 231 41.62 7.98 15.33
N GLY A 232 42.56 7.35 14.61
CA GLY A 232 43.91 7.08 15.09
C GLY A 232 44.63 8.35 15.53
N ASN A 233 44.58 9.40 14.70
CA ASN A 233 45.17 10.71 15.02
C ASN A 233 44.63 11.35 16.31
N ARG A 234 43.37 11.05 16.69
CA ARG A 234 42.73 11.59 17.91
C ARG A 234 42.95 10.74 19.15
N SER A 235 43.09 9.43 18.98
CA SER A 235 43.20 8.45 20.07
C SER A 235 44.65 8.02 20.35
N GLY A 236 45.60 8.40 19.49
CA GLY A 236 46.97 7.92 19.52
C GLY A 236 47.15 6.50 18.96
N ALA A 237 46.07 5.87 18.48
CA ALA A 237 46.12 4.55 17.87
C ALA A 237 46.72 4.60 16.46
N LEU A 238 47.63 3.67 16.13
CA LEU A 238 48.21 3.54 14.80
C LEU A 238 47.43 2.48 14.00
N PRO A 239 46.66 2.86 12.97
CA PRO A 239 45.96 1.89 12.13
C PRO A 239 46.95 1.10 11.26
N ALA A 240 46.67 -0.19 11.07
CA ALA A 240 47.41 -1.05 10.14
C ALA A 240 46.54 -1.40 8.92
N LEU A 241 47.17 -1.55 7.76
CA LEU A 241 46.52 -1.97 6.51
C LEU A 241 47.22 -3.21 5.95
N ILE A 242 46.44 -4.22 5.61
CA ILE A 242 46.90 -5.42 4.90
C ILE A 242 46.31 -5.38 3.49
N ILE A 243 47.18 -5.55 2.50
CA ILE A 243 46.81 -5.70 1.09
C ILE A 243 47.37 -7.05 0.64
N PHE A 244 46.56 -7.84 -0.04
CA PHE A 244 46.96 -9.10 -0.66
C PHE A 244 46.37 -9.17 -2.06
N ASP A 245 47.06 -9.90 -2.94
CA ASP A 245 46.67 -10.13 -4.32
C ASP A 245 46.53 -11.63 -4.57
N ILE A 246 45.74 -12.02 -5.57
CA ILE A 246 45.59 -13.43 -5.96
C ILE A 246 46.59 -13.70 -7.08
N ASP A 247 47.62 -14.48 -6.77
CA ASP A 247 48.59 -14.94 -7.76
C ASP A 247 47.92 -15.83 -8.84
N ASP A 248 48.39 -15.73 -10.08
CA ASP A 248 47.91 -16.51 -11.25
C ASP A 248 46.44 -16.31 -11.68
N PHE A 249 45.86 -15.12 -11.48
CA PHE A 249 44.53 -14.78 -12.01
C PHE A 249 44.55 -14.57 -13.54
N LYS A 250 44.14 -15.59 -14.31
CA LYS A 250 44.07 -15.56 -15.79
C LYS A 250 42.86 -14.82 -16.35
#